data_AF-A0AAU3FNT6-F1
#
_entry.id   AF-A0AAU3FNT6-F1
#
_cell.length_a   1.000
_cell.length_b   1.000
_cell.length_c   1.000
_cell.angle_alpha   90.00
_cell.angle_beta   90.00
_cell.angle_gamma   90.00
#
_symmetry.space_group_name_H-M   'P 1'
#
loop_
_entity.id
_entity.type
_entity.pdbx_description
1 polymer ?
#
loop_
_entity_poly.entity_id
_entity_poly.type
_entity_poly.pdbx_seq_one_letter_code
_entity_poly.pdbx_strand_id
1 'polypeptide(L)' 'MTPPTRPLWLAVIIIFGLMVGAATGLLTGMSSKDPVDGILTGAASFTGTVLLLLAIAAFLTSSPGRP' A
#
# COMPACT_ATOMS: atom_id res chain seq x y z
N MET A 1 4.72 -0.51 -28.73
CA MET A 1 4.30 0.48 -27.71
C MET A 1 4.69 -0.09 -26.35
N THR A 2 5.76 0.39 -25.72
CA THR A 2 6.08 -0.01 -24.35
C THR A 2 5.04 0.64 -23.43
N PRO A 3 4.25 -0.13 -22.65
CA PRO A 3 3.27 0.46 -21.76
C PRO A 3 3.97 1.44 -20.80
N PRO A 4 3.32 2.56 -20.43
CA PRO A 4 3.89 3.49 -19.49
C PRO A 4 4.14 2.76 -18.16
N THR A 5 5.42 2.62 -17.79
CA THR A 5 5.87 1.79 -16.66
C THR A 5 5.45 2.37 -15.32
N ARG A 6 5.37 3.70 -15.22
CA ARG A 6 4.97 4.42 -14.00
C ARG A 6 3.53 4.12 -13.54
N PRO A 7 2.48 4.26 -14.37
CA PRO A 7 1.11 3.93 -13.95
C PRO A 7 0.94 2.44 -13.64
N LEU A 8 1.68 1.55 -14.32
CA LEU A 8 1.68 0.13 -13.98
C LEU A 8 2.21 -0.11 -12.55
N TRP A 9 3.34 0.50 -12.18
CA TRP A 9 3.89 0.38 -10.84
C TRP A 9 2.99 0.99 -9.76
N LEU A 10 2.32 2.10 -10.05
CA LEU A 10 1.32 2.67 -9.14
C LEU A 10 0.15 1.70 -8.92
N ALA A 11 -0.34 1.05 -9.98
CA ALA A 11 -1.41 0.06 -9.85
C ALA A 11 -0.96 -1.12 -8.98
N VAL A 12 0.28 -1.60 -9.13
CA VAL A 12 0.85 -2.67 -8.29
C VAL A 12 0.89 -2.25 -6.81
N ILE A 13 1.35 -1.04 -6.51
CA ILE A 13 1.41 -0.50 -5.13
C ILE A 13 0.01 -0.46 -4.52
N ILE A 14 -0.98 0.03 -5.26
CA ILE A 14 -2.37 0.13 -4.78
C ILE A 14 -2.96 -1.26 -4.54
N ILE A 15 -2.82 -2.19 -5.50
CA ILE A 15 -3.33 -3.57 -5.36
C ILE A 15 -2.67 -4.27 -4.17
N PHE A 16 -1.36 -4.15 -4.02
CA PHE A 16 -0.66 -4.73 -2.88
C PHE A 16 -1.13 -4.12 -1.56
N GLY A 17 -1.25 -2.79 -1.49
CA GLY A 17 -1.82 -2.10 -0.33
C GLY A 17 -3.22 -2.61 -0.01
N LEU A 18 -4.08 -2.81 -1.02
CA LEU A 18 -5.43 -3.34 -0.84
C LEU A 18 -5.41 -4.76 -0.27
N MET A 19 -4.49 -5.62 -0.72
CA MET A 19 -4.35 -6.96 -0.15
C MET A 19 -3.94 -6.91 1.32
N VAL A 20 -2.99 -6.04 1.68
CA VAL A 20 -2.57 -5.85 3.08
C VAL A 20 -3.72 -5.33 3.93
N GLY A 21 -4.40 -4.27 3.48
CA GLY A 21 -5.53 -3.68 4.19
C GLY A 21 -6.72 -4.62 4.35
N ALA A 22 -7.03 -5.41 3.32
CA ALA A 22 -8.09 -6.42 3.41
C ALA A 22 -7.69 -7.54 4.37
N ALA A 23 -6.46 -8.05 4.29
CA ALA A 23 -6.00 -9.11 5.19
C ALA A 23 -6.06 -8.66 6.66
N THR A 24 -5.40 -7.56 7.00
CA THR A 24 -5.39 -7.03 8.37
C THR A 24 -6.78 -6.65 8.86
N GLY A 25 -7.60 -6.01 8.01
CA GLY A 25 -8.96 -5.62 8.36
C GLY A 25 -9.87 -6.81 8.63
N LEU A 26 -9.77 -7.88 7.83
CA LEU A 26 -10.51 -9.12 8.06
C LEU A 26 -10.01 -9.86 9.30
N LEU A 27 -8.69 -9.97 9.48
CA LEU A 27 -8.08 -10.59 10.66
C LEU A 27 -8.50 -9.88 11.96
N THR A 28 -8.48 -8.55 11.97
CA THR A 28 -8.93 -7.76 13.12
C THR A 28 -10.45 -7.85 13.30
N GLY A 29 -11.24 -7.74 12.22
CA GLY A 29 -12.69 -7.85 12.29
C GLY A 29 -13.18 -9.23 12.76
N MET A 30 -12.44 -10.30 12.48
CA MET A 30 -12.71 -11.64 13.02
C MET A 30 -12.31 -11.77 14.50
N SER A 31 -11.33 -11.00 14.95
CA SER A 31 -10.81 -11.06 16.33
C SER A 31 -11.54 -10.13 17.29
N SER A 32 -12.04 -9.00 16.79
CA SER A 32 -12.77 -7.98 17.55
C SER A 32 -14.28 -8.23 17.57
N LYS A 33 -14.96 -7.82 18.65
CA LYS A 33 -16.44 -7.77 18.70
C LYS A 33 -17.00 -6.53 17.98
N ASP A 34 -16.17 -5.52 17.73
CA ASP A 34 -16.56 -4.27 17.10
C ASP A 34 -16.09 -4.24 15.63
N PRO A 35 -17.00 -4.10 14.65
CA PRO A 35 -16.63 -3.98 13.23
C PRO A 35 -15.82 -2.71 12.91
N VAL A 36 -15.90 -1.67 13.75
CA VAL A 36 -15.15 -0.42 13.55
C VAL A 36 -13.64 -0.66 13.62
N ASP A 37 -13.18 -1.55 14.51
CA ASP A 37 -11.76 -1.88 14.67
C ASP A 37 -11.17 -2.50 13.39
N GLY A 38 -11.92 -3.39 12.74
CA GLY A 38 -11.53 -4.03 11.49
C GLY A 38 -11.38 -3.02 10.36
N ILE A 39 -12.34 -2.10 10.22
CA ILE A 39 -12.29 -1.04 9.21
C ILE A 39 -11.11 -0.11 9.46
N LEU A 40 -10.93 0.35 10.70
CA LEU A 40 -9.87 1.29 11.04
C LEU A 40 -8.48 0.66 10.84
N THR A 41 -8.30 -0.60 11.26
CA THR A 41 -7.03 -1.32 11.09
C THR A 41 -6.74 -1.61 9.62
N GLY A 42 -7.75 -2.02 8.85
CA GLY A 42 -7.63 -2.24 7.41
C GLY A 42 -7.26 -0.97 6.66
N ALA A 43 -7.94 0.15 6.94
CA ALA A 43 -7.65 1.45 6.32
C ALA A 43 -6.26 1.97 6.70
N ALA A 44 -5.88 1.90 7.98
CA ALA A 44 -4.58 2.35 8.46
C ALA A 44 -3.43 1.58 7.81
N SER A 45 -3.56 0.25 7.74
CA SER A 45 -2.54 -0.61 7.14
C SER A 45 -2.48 -0.50 5.61
N PHE A 46 -3.61 -0.28 4.92
CA PHE A 46 -3.65 0.07 3.50
C PHE A 46 -2.85 1.35 3.24
N THR A 47 -3.22 2.46 3.88
CA THR A 47 -2.58 3.76 3.66
C THR A 47 -1.11 3.73 4.06
N GLY A 48 -0.78 3.08 5.19
CA GLY A 48 0.60 2.89 5.64
C GLY A 48 1.45 2.15 4.61
N THR A 49 0.92 1.07 4.03
CA THR A 49 1.62 0.28 3.00
C THR A 49 1.82 1.07 1.72
N VAL A 50 0.78 1.77 1.25
CA VAL A 50 0.87 2.60 0.03
C VAL A 50 1.91 3.70 0.21
N LEU A 51 1.86 4.44 1.32
CA LEU A 51 2.82 5.53 1.58
C LEU A 51 4.25 4.99 1.73
N LEU A 52 4.43 3.86 2.40
CA LEU A 52 5.74 3.20 2.53
C LEU A 52 6.31 2.84 1.15
N LEU A 53 5.51 2.18 0.30
CA LEU A 53 5.96 1.79 -1.03
C LEU A 53 6.24 2.98 -1.94
N LEU A 54 5.45 4.05 -1.83
CA LEU A 54 5.73 5.31 -2.54
C LEU A 54 7.02 5.96 -2.05
N ALA A 55 7.28 5.96 -0.74
CA ALA A 55 8.53 6.48 -0.18
C ALA A 55 9.74 5.67 -0.64
N ILE A 56 9.63 4.34 -0.68
CA ILE A 56 10.67 3.45 -1.23
C ILE A 56 10.88 3.74 -2.72
N ALA A 57 9.81 3.82 -3.51
CA ALA A 57 9.90 4.14 -4.93
C ALA A 57 10.57 5.50 -5.16
N ALA A 58 10.21 6.53 -4.39
CA ALA A 58 10.84 7.84 -4.43
C ALA A 58 12.34 7.72 -4.14
N PHE A 59 12.72 7.10 -3.03
CA PHE A 59 14.12 6.89 -2.64
C PHE A 59 14.93 6.17 -3.74
N LEU A 60 14.40 5.09 -4.31
CA LEU A 60 15.06 4.33 -5.37
C LEU A 60 15.22 5.13 -6.67
N THR A 61 14.28 6.02 -6.98
CA THR A 61 14.37 6.91 -8.15
C THR A 61 15.27 8.13 -7.91
N SER A 62 15.55 8.49 -6.65
CA SER A 62 16.37 9.62 -6.24
C SER A 62 17.88 9.31 -6.20
N SER A 63 18.35 8.26 -6.87
CA SER A 63 19.75 7.81 -6.80
C SER A 63 20.78 8.94 -7.06
N PRO A 64 21.90 9.02 -6.31
CA PRO A 64 22.77 10.21 -6.18
C PRO A 64 23.74 10.47 -7.35
N GLY A 65 23.36 10.10 -8.58
CA GLY A 65 24.26 10.02 -9.73
C GLY A 65 23.96 10.98 -10.88
N ARG A 66 23.52 12.22 -10.59
CA ARG A 66 23.45 13.28 -11.61
C ARG A 66 24.58 14.30 -11.36
N PRO A 67 25.58 14.43 -12.25
CA PRO A 67 26.22 15.73 -12.44
C PRO A 67 25.20 16.76 -12.96
#